data_AF-A0A2L2Y7H4-F1
#
_entry.id   AF-A0A2L2Y7H4-F1
#
_cell.length_a   1.000
_cell.length_b   1.000
_cell.length_c   1.000
_cell.angle_alpha   90.00
_cell.angle_beta   90.00
_cell.angle_gamma   90.00
#
_symmetry.space_group_name_H-M   'P 1'
#
loop_
_entity.id
_entity.type
_entity.pdbx_description
1 polymer ?
#
loop_
_entity_poly.entity_id
_entity_poly.type
_entity_poly.pdbx_seq_one_letter_code
_entity_poly.pdbx_strand_id
1 'polypeptide(L)'
;MEAAVGVIMRVPGLFIIDYWWQHDRSKSFPHSVELGQILDCVIINLVLLHGFLLLLLPLRHVQALYSHFVSGVIIISCHAVSSVYIETESNRIENKEEDPYFLRRQLVTIGFHCFMGGLIAYLLKGPRLFIPPIVLVYALPVIACLGNLPINTLPFFHNFGTAVTGFNVFLYITYQIPTIVDCAKLAYLDAVTVTETFGLGRLFIILWNKLFVPTHFALFWLIEFFVKLIGTMYQMDRMAWSNEWYLIILTTISSICASPVTLVATSVSVSYLSFFILCSTRAYLQGYSAFFHDNPMHSGWTEGLTLMLLSFQTGLIEMKMRARMAVLTIILFIVLSSLLQSMLEIAEPVVLGR
;
A
#
# COMPACT_ATOMS: atom_id res chain seq x y z
N MET A 1 8.52 11.85 11.51
CA MET A 1 8.86 10.56 10.87
C MET A 1 7.75 9.52 11.03
N GLU A 2 7.29 9.23 12.26
CA GLU A 2 6.23 8.22 12.50
C GLU A 2 4.92 8.50 11.74
N ALA A 3 4.49 9.75 11.68
CA ALA A 3 3.29 10.14 10.92
C ALA A 3 3.43 9.85 9.42
N ALA A 4 4.58 10.16 8.81
CA ALA A 4 4.84 9.89 7.40
C ALA A 4 4.91 8.38 7.10
N VAL A 5 5.59 7.61 7.96
CA VAL A 5 5.62 6.14 7.88
C VAL A 5 4.21 5.57 8.00
N GLY A 6 3.39 6.10 8.91
CA GLY A 6 2.01 5.67 9.05
C GLY A 6 1.13 5.97 7.85
N VAL A 7 1.40 7.06 7.13
CA VAL A 7 0.73 7.34 5.86
C VAL A 7 1.13 6.34 4.80
N ILE A 8 2.43 6.12 4.59
CA ILE A 8 2.94 5.20 3.55
C ILE A 8 2.44 3.77 3.77
N MET A 9 2.44 3.29 5.02
CA MET A 9 2.08 1.91 5.35
C MET A 9 0.58 1.62 5.20
N ARG A 10 -0.27 2.64 5.08
CA ARG A 10 -1.73 2.49 4.94
C ARG A 10 -2.21 2.57 3.49
N VAL A 11 -1.43 3.19 2.60
CA VAL A 11 -1.75 3.32 1.18
C VAL A 11 -2.04 1.97 0.49
N PRO A 12 -1.33 0.87 0.77
CA PRO A 12 -1.66 -0.43 0.19
C PRO A 12 -3.08 -0.91 0.50
N GLY A 13 -3.66 -0.53 1.64
CA GLY A 13 -5.07 -0.82 1.96
C GLY A 13 -6.04 -0.17 0.98
N LEU A 14 -5.78 1.07 0.55
CA LEU A 14 -6.58 1.75 -0.46
C LEU A 14 -6.45 1.09 -1.84
N PHE A 15 -5.24 0.64 -2.22
CA PHE A 15 -5.03 -0.12 -3.45
C PHE A 15 -5.80 -1.45 -3.46
N ILE A 16 -5.85 -2.17 -2.35
CA ILE A 16 -6.61 -3.43 -2.25
C ILE A 16 -8.11 -3.16 -2.43
N ILE A 17 -8.65 -2.13 -1.78
CA ILE A 17 -10.08 -1.77 -1.89
C ILE A 17 -10.41 -1.30 -3.31
N ASP A 18 -9.54 -0.49 -3.92
CA ASP A 18 -9.72 -0.03 -5.29
C ASP A 18 -9.66 -1.19 -6.31
N TYR A 19 -8.67 -2.08 -6.16
CA TYR A 19 -8.55 -3.28 -6.99
C TYR A 19 -9.79 -4.16 -6.89
N TRP A 20 -10.26 -4.42 -5.65
CA TRP A 20 -11.46 -5.20 -5.38
C TRP A 20 -12.69 -4.57 -6.06
N TRP A 21 -12.84 -3.24 -5.96
CA TRP A 21 -13.96 -2.53 -6.57
C TRP A 21 -13.98 -2.67 -8.09
N GLN A 22 -12.81 -2.53 -8.72
CA GLN A 22 -12.70 -2.55 -10.19
C GLN A 22 -12.79 -3.96 -10.78
N HIS A 23 -12.25 -4.98 -10.12
CA HIS A 23 -12.09 -6.32 -10.71
C HIS A 23 -12.96 -7.42 -10.12
N ASP A 24 -13.28 -7.36 -8.82
CA ASP A 24 -13.88 -8.49 -8.11
C ASP A 24 -15.27 -8.21 -7.52
N ARG A 25 -15.78 -6.98 -7.66
CA ARG A 25 -17.14 -6.60 -7.21
C ARG A 25 -18.23 -7.56 -7.73
N SER A 26 -18.16 -7.99 -8.99
CA SER A 26 -19.18 -8.88 -9.58
C SER A 26 -19.21 -10.29 -9.00
N LYS A 27 -18.10 -10.72 -8.38
CA LYS A 27 -17.92 -12.04 -7.75
C LYS A 27 -18.17 -12.02 -6.25
N SER A 28 -18.45 -10.84 -5.68
CA SER A 28 -18.72 -10.67 -4.25
C SER A 28 -20.04 -11.30 -3.78
N PHE A 29 -20.94 -11.60 -4.71
CA PHE A 29 -22.19 -12.30 -4.46
C PHE A 29 -22.16 -13.67 -5.14
N PRO A 30 -22.52 -14.75 -4.44
CA PRO A 30 -22.58 -16.07 -5.04
C PRO A 30 -23.76 -16.12 -6.03
N HIS A 31 -23.46 -16.31 -7.32
CA HIS A 31 -24.48 -16.47 -8.36
C HIS A 31 -25.03 -17.91 -8.41
N SER A 32 -24.35 -18.86 -7.77
CA SER A 32 -24.82 -20.22 -7.58
C SER A 32 -24.38 -20.79 -6.23
N VAL A 33 -24.98 -21.90 -5.80
CA VAL A 33 -24.68 -22.60 -4.53
C VAL A 33 -23.52 -23.60 -4.68
N GLU A 34 -22.74 -23.48 -5.76
CA GLU A 34 -21.58 -24.33 -5.99
C GLU A 34 -20.46 -24.02 -4.98
N LEU A 35 -19.89 -25.05 -4.34
CA LEU A 35 -18.89 -24.90 -3.27
C LEU A 35 -17.69 -24.06 -3.71
N GLY A 36 -17.22 -24.21 -4.96
CA GLY A 36 -16.12 -23.41 -5.50
C GLY A 36 -16.44 -21.92 -5.54
N GLN A 37 -17.63 -21.55 -5.99
CA GLN A 37 -18.06 -20.15 -6.07
C GLN A 37 -18.29 -19.53 -4.69
N ILE A 38 -18.77 -20.33 -3.73
CA ILE A 38 -18.88 -19.88 -2.33
C ILE A 38 -17.50 -19.63 -1.74
N LEU A 39 -16.52 -20.51 -1.98
CA LEU A 39 -15.14 -20.33 -1.52
C LEU A 39 -14.49 -19.09 -2.15
N ASP A 40 -14.65 -18.89 -3.46
CA ASP A 40 -14.15 -17.70 -4.15
C ASP A 40 -14.77 -16.42 -3.59
N CYS A 41 -16.07 -16.42 -3.35
CA CYS A 41 -16.78 -15.31 -2.71
C CYS A 41 -16.23 -15.01 -1.30
N VAL A 42 -15.99 -16.04 -0.48
CA VAL A 42 -15.42 -15.87 0.86
C VAL A 42 -14.01 -15.29 0.79
N ILE A 43 -13.16 -15.79 -0.12
CA ILE A 43 -11.79 -15.30 -0.31
C ILE A 43 -11.82 -13.82 -0.73
N ILE A 44 -12.65 -13.46 -1.69
CA ILE A 44 -12.78 -12.09 -2.21
C ILE A 44 -13.24 -11.12 -1.12
N ASN A 45 -14.20 -11.53 -0.29
CA ASN A 45 -14.67 -10.72 0.83
C ASN A 45 -13.61 -10.63 1.96
N LEU A 46 -12.81 -11.68 2.17
CA LEU A 46 -11.71 -11.65 3.12
C LEU A 46 -10.59 -10.69 2.68
N VAL A 47 -10.29 -10.62 1.38
CA VAL A 47 -9.36 -9.64 0.80
C VAL A 47 -9.87 -8.21 1.03
N LEU A 48 -11.16 -7.96 0.81
CA LEU A 48 -11.77 -6.66 1.12
C LEU A 48 -11.65 -6.30 2.60
N LEU A 49 -11.97 -7.25 3.49
CA LEU A 49 -11.86 -7.08 4.93
C LEU A 49 -10.42 -6.77 5.35
N HIS A 50 -9.43 -7.41 4.71
CA HIS A 50 -8.01 -7.13 4.92
C HIS A 50 -7.64 -5.70 4.52
N GLY A 51 -8.15 -5.20 3.39
CA GLY A 51 -7.97 -3.81 2.95
C GLY A 51 -8.48 -2.80 3.99
N PHE A 52 -9.69 -3.01 4.53
CA PHE A 52 -10.21 -2.17 5.62
C PHE A 52 -9.41 -2.33 6.91
N LEU A 53 -9.02 -3.56 7.27
CA LEU A 53 -8.24 -3.81 8.47
C LEU A 53 -6.92 -3.03 8.48
N LEU A 54 -6.21 -2.97 7.34
CA LEU A 54 -4.99 -2.18 7.18
C LEU A 54 -5.20 -0.69 7.41
N LEU A 55 -6.35 -0.15 7.02
CA LEU A 55 -6.68 1.26 7.21
C LEU A 55 -7.09 1.58 8.66
N LEU A 56 -7.83 0.69 9.31
CA LEU A 56 -8.33 0.90 10.67
C LEU A 56 -7.30 0.58 11.76
N LEU A 57 -6.32 -0.29 11.49
CA LEU A 57 -5.39 -0.75 12.52
C LEU A 57 -4.52 0.39 13.06
N PRO A 58 -4.21 0.38 14.37
CA PRO A 58 -3.21 1.27 14.94
C PRO A 58 -1.85 1.04 14.28
N LEU A 59 -1.07 2.12 14.10
CA LEU A 59 0.22 2.10 13.40
C LEU A 59 1.18 1.01 13.90
N ARG A 60 1.22 0.76 15.21
CA ARG A 60 2.06 -0.26 15.84
C ARG A 60 1.76 -1.68 15.32
N HIS A 61 0.48 -2.00 15.13
CA HIS A 61 0.04 -3.30 14.65
C HIS A 61 0.24 -3.45 13.15
N VAL A 62 0.06 -2.36 12.38
CA VAL A 62 0.40 -2.34 10.95
C VAL A 62 1.89 -2.63 10.77
N GLN A 63 2.76 -1.93 11.51
CA GLN A 63 4.20 -2.16 11.46
C GLN A 63 4.60 -3.61 11.78
N ALA A 64 3.97 -4.22 12.79
CA ALA A 64 4.18 -5.64 13.12
C ALA A 64 3.70 -6.57 11.99
N LEU A 65 2.52 -6.31 11.42
CA LEU A 65 2.01 -7.10 10.30
C LEU A 65 2.95 -7.08 9.09
N TYR A 66 3.45 -5.90 8.71
CA TYR A 66 4.43 -5.77 7.64
C TYR A 66 5.76 -6.42 7.99
N SER A 67 6.22 -6.35 9.25
CA SER A 67 7.47 -7.02 9.64
C SER A 67 7.34 -8.55 9.58
N HIS A 68 6.17 -9.11 9.91
CA HIS A 68 5.85 -10.53 9.70
C HIS A 68 5.83 -10.90 8.21
N PHE A 69 5.18 -10.10 7.37
CA PHE A 69 5.14 -10.35 5.92
C PHE A 69 6.54 -10.33 5.30
N VAL A 70 7.33 -9.29 5.60
CA VAL A 70 8.71 -9.16 5.12
C VAL A 70 9.57 -10.32 5.62
N SER A 71 9.40 -10.75 6.87
CA SER A 71 10.10 -11.91 7.41
C SER A 71 9.73 -13.20 6.68
N GLY A 72 8.45 -13.40 6.34
CA GLY A 72 8.00 -14.51 5.49
C GLY A 72 8.68 -14.52 4.12
N VAL A 73 8.75 -13.35 3.46
CA VAL A 73 9.44 -13.20 2.16
C VAL A 73 10.93 -13.52 2.27
N ILE A 74 11.60 -13.08 3.35
CA ILE A 74 13.02 -13.38 3.56
C ILE A 74 13.23 -14.89 3.78
N ILE A 75 12.36 -15.55 4.54
CA ILE A 75 12.43 -17.01 4.75
C ILE A 75 12.29 -17.76 3.41
N ILE A 76 11.30 -17.37 2.58
CA ILE A 76 11.11 -17.95 1.24
C ILE A 76 12.33 -17.70 0.35
N SER A 77 12.90 -16.49 0.40
CA SER A 77 14.11 -16.14 -0.35
C SER A 77 15.30 -17.01 0.07
N CYS A 78 15.45 -17.30 1.37
CA CYS A 78 16.52 -18.16 1.86
C CYS A 78 16.33 -19.62 1.43
N HIS A 79 15.10 -20.12 1.45
CA HIS A 79 14.78 -21.44 0.90
C HIS A 79 15.17 -21.52 -0.59
N ALA A 80 14.77 -20.52 -1.39
CA ALA A 80 15.08 -20.47 -2.82
C ALA A 80 16.59 -20.39 -3.11
N VAL A 81 17.34 -19.59 -2.36
CA VAL A 81 18.80 -19.51 -2.51
C VAL A 81 19.47 -20.84 -2.11
N SER A 82 18.98 -21.49 -1.06
CA SER A 82 19.47 -22.80 -0.61
C SER A 82 19.18 -23.90 -1.64
N SER A 83 18.00 -23.92 -2.27
CA SER A 83 17.67 -24.90 -3.32
C SER A 83 18.51 -24.71 -4.58
N VAL A 84 18.67 -23.45 -5.03
CA VAL A 84 19.53 -23.12 -6.19
C VAL A 84 20.99 -23.50 -5.94
N TYR A 85 21.48 -23.33 -4.71
CA TYR A 85 22.83 -23.75 -4.33
C TYR A 85 23.05 -25.26 -4.52
N ILE A 86 22.10 -26.09 -4.08
CA ILE A 86 22.20 -27.56 -4.18
C ILE A 86 22.18 -28.00 -5.64
N GLU A 87 21.30 -27.42 -6.45
CA GLU A 87 21.21 -27.70 -7.88
C GLU A 87 22.51 -27.33 -8.60
N THR A 88 23.09 -26.18 -8.27
CA THR A 88 24.35 -25.70 -8.85
C THR A 88 25.52 -26.61 -8.47
N GLU A 89 25.64 -27.03 -7.21
CA GLU A 89 26.71 -27.96 -6.77
C GLU A 89 26.54 -29.37 -7.34
N SER A 90 25.32 -29.85 -7.51
CA SER A 90 25.03 -31.14 -8.16
C SER A 90 25.47 -31.15 -9.63
N ASN A 91 25.05 -30.13 -10.39
CA ASN A 91 25.38 -30.00 -11.82
C ASN A 91 26.89 -29.83 -12.06
N ARG A 92 27.58 -29.08 -11.17
CA ARG A 92 29.03 -28.85 -11.27
C ARG A 92 29.83 -30.15 -11.22
N ILE A 93 29.41 -31.08 -10.37
CA ILE A 93 30.13 -32.33 -10.13
C ILE A 93 29.80 -33.37 -11.20
N GLU A 94 28.56 -33.36 -11.71
CA GLU A 94 28.21 -34.11 -12.91
C GLU A 94 29.07 -33.67 -14.12
N ASN A 95 29.29 -32.37 -14.28
CA ASN A 95 30.08 -31.79 -15.38
C ASN A 95 31.61 -31.78 -15.14
N LYS A 96 32.09 -32.24 -13.97
CA LYS A 96 33.51 -32.21 -13.56
C LYS A 96 34.18 -30.84 -13.75
N GLU A 97 33.44 -29.76 -13.46
CA GLU A 97 33.98 -28.41 -13.57
C GLU A 97 34.86 -28.05 -12.36
N GLU A 98 36.13 -27.73 -12.62
CA GLU A 98 37.03 -27.19 -11.61
C GLU A 98 36.64 -25.74 -11.28
N ASP A 99 36.55 -25.45 -9.98
CA ASP A 99 36.08 -24.15 -9.50
C ASP A 99 37.19 -23.40 -8.76
N PRO A 100 37.83 -22.41 -9.41
CA PRO A 100 38.90 -21.62 -8.81
C PRO A 100 38.40 -20.69 -7.68
N TYR A 101 37.09 -20.50 -7.52
CA TYR A 101 36.49 -19.58 -6.55
C TYR A 101 35.59 -20.26 -5.51
N PHE A 102 35.75 -21.57 -5.30
CA PHE A 102 34.92 -22.39 -4.40
C PHE A 102 34.74 -21.79 -3.00
N LEU A 103 35.86 -21.49 -2.32
CA LEU A 103 35.85 -20.88 -0.98
C LEU A 103 35.14 -19.52 -0.96
N ARG A 104 35.34 -18.70 -1.99
CA ARG A 104 34.71 -17.38 -2.09
C ARG A 104 33.19 -17.51 -2.26
N ARG A 105 32.71 -18.43 -3.09
CA ARG A 105 31.26 -18.67 -3.25
C ARG A 105 30.62 -19.14 -1.95
N GLN A 106 31.23 -20.09 -1.25
CA GLN A 106 30.71 -20.61 0.02
C GLN A 106 30.64 -19.52 1.10
N LEU A 107 31.68 -18.69 1.22
CA LEU A 107 31.68 -17.56 2.16
C LEU A 107 30.59 -16.54 1.84
N VAL A 108 30.34 -16.24 0.56
CA VAL A 108 29.25 -15.34 0.14
C VAL A 108 27.88 -15.92 0.49
N THR A 109 27.65 -17.21 0.22
CA THR A 109 26.37 -17.86 0.53
C THR A 109 26.12 -17.95 2.03
N ILE A 110 27.15 -18.24 2.85
CA ILE A 110 27.04 -18.19 4.32
C ILE A 110 26.77 -16.76 4.79
N GLY A 111 27.52 -15.78 4.26
CA GLY A 111 27.32 -14.37 4.57
C GLY A 111 25.90 -13.90 4.28
N PHE A 112 25.31 -14.30 3.16
CA PHE A 112 23.93 -14.01 2.80
C PHE A 112 22.92 -14.57 3.82
N HIS A 113 23.03 -15.86 4.18
CA HIS A 113 22.13 -16.48 5.15
C HIS A 113 22.29 -15.89 6.56
N CYS A 114 23.52 -15.54 6.97
CA CYS A 114 23.78 -14.85 8.24
C CYS A 114 23.14 -13.45 8.25
N PHE A 115 23.31 -12.67 7.17
CA PHE A 115 22.72 -11.34 7.04
C PHE A 115 21.19 -11.39 7.08
N MET A 116 20.58 -12.28 6.28
CA MET A 116 19.13 -12.47 6.24
C MET A 116 18.57 -12.98 7.58
N GLY A 117 19.28 -13.89 8.25
CA GLY A 117 18.93 -14.34 9.59
C GLY A 117 18.98 -13.22 10.64
N GLY A 118 19.99 -12.36 10.57
CA GLY A 118 20.08 -11.16 11.43
C GLY A 118 18.95 -10.16 11.15
N LEU A 119 18.58 -9.97 9.89
CA LEU A 119 17.47 -9.10 9.50
C LEU A 119 16.12 -9.60 10.03
N ILE A 120 15.86 -10.90 9.93
CA ILE A 120 14.66 -11.55 10.51
C ILE A 120 14.62 -11.38 12.03
N ALA A 121 15.74 -11.62 12.72
CA ALA A 121 15.82 -11.42 14.18
C ALA A 121 15.53 -9.97 14.59
N TYR A 122 16.02 -9.00 13.80
CA TYR A 122 15.73 -7.59 13.99
C TYR A 122 14.26 -7.24 13.71
N LEU A 123 13.65 -7.79 12.66
CA LEU A 123 12.27 -7.51 12.26
C LEU A 123 11.22 -8.11 13.21
N LEU A 124 11.52 -9.27 13.82
CA LEU A 124 10.56 -10.00 14.65
C LEU A 124 10.60 -9.62 16.14
N LYS A 125 11.50 -8.71 16.59
CA LYS A 125 11.67 -8.20 17.99
C LYS A 125 10.81 -8.91 19.05
N GLY A 126 11.12 -10.18 19.29
CA GLY A 126 10.42 -11.02 20.27
C GLY A 126 11.18 -11.01 21.59
N PRO A 127 10.58 -10.64 22.73
CA PRO A 127 11.31 -10.44 23.98
C PRO A 127 11.79 -11.73 24.66
N ARG A 128 11.43 -12.93 24.18
CA ARG A 128 11.62 -14.16 24.97
C ARG A 128 11.94 -15.45 24.21
N LEU A 129 11.99 -15.44 22.88
CA LEU A 129 12.35 -16.66 22.14
C LEU A 129 13.77 -16.51 21.61
N PHE A 130 14.70 -17.20 22.27
CA PHE A 130 16.05 -17.45 21.79
C PHE A 130 15.95 -18.41 20.59
N ILE A 131 15.39 -17.95 19.47
CA ILE A 131 15.37 -18.75 18.25
C ILE A 131 16.77 -18.62 17.65
N PRO A 132 17.63 -19.67 17.66
CA PRO A 132 18.82 -19.66 16.82
C PRO A 132 18.37 -19.33 15.40
N PRO A 133 19.14 -18.60 14.58
CA PRO A 133 18.58 -17.90 13.45
C PRO A 133 17.86 -18.91 12.57
N ILE A 134 16.53 -18.77 12.45
CA ILE A 134 15.64 -19.67 11.70
C ILE A 134 16.23 -19.96 10.31
N VAL A 135 16.98 -18.99 9.78
CA VAL A 135 17.63 -19.02 8.47
C VAL A 135 19.05 -19.59 8.47
N LEU A 136 19.76 -19.65 9.60
CA LEU A 136 21.10 -20.23 9.66
C LEU A 136 21.07 -21.75 9.39
N VAL A 137 19.90 -22.38 9.57
CA VAL A 137 19.69 -23.78 9.22
C VAL A 137 19.76 -24.01 7.69
N TYR A 138 19.43 -23.00 6.87
CA TYR A 138 19.64 -23.04 5.42
C TYR A 138 21.11 -22.87 5.01
N ALA A 139 22.01 -22.52 5.93
CA ALA A 139 23.45 -22.55 5.71
C ALA A 139 24.07 -23.95 5.95
N LEU A 140 23.32 -24.90 6.52
CA LEU A 140 23.81 -26.26 6.79
C LEU A 140 24.30 -27.00 5.53
N PRO A 141 23.65 -26.94 4.36
CA PRO A 141 24.17 -27.55 3.13
C PRO A 141 25.55 -26.98 2.73
N VAL A 142 25.78 -25.70 2.98
CA VAL A 142 27.05 -25.02 2.67
C VAL A 142 28.15 -25.43 3.65
N ILE A 143 27.81 -25.54 4.94
CA ILE A 143 28.72 -26.02 5.99
C ILE A 143 29.07 -27.49 5.76
N ALA A 144 28.11 -28.31 5.35
CA ALA A 144 28.32 -29.71 5.00
C ALA A 144 29.28 -29.85 3.81
N CYS A 145 29.16 -28.97 2.80
CA CYS A 145 30.06 -28.90 1.67
C CYS A 145 31.48 -28.46 2.07
N LEU A 146 31.64 -27.48 2.97
CA LEU A 146 32.94 -27.11 3.56
C LEU A 146 33.58 -28.26 4.34
N GLY A 147 32.78 -29.13 4.94
CA GLY A 147 33.23 -30.34 5.63
C GLY A 147 33.61 -31.50 4.71
N ASN A 148 33.65 -31.31 3.39
CA ASN A 148 33.88 -32.36 2.38
C ASN A 148 32.90 -33.55 2.46
N LEU A 149 31.65 -33.30 2.89
CA LEU A 149 30.62 -34.35 2.89
C LEU A 149 30.15 -34.68 1.47
N PRO A 150 29.74 -35.93 1.22
CA PRO A 150 29.28 -36.35 -0.11
C PRO A 150 28.01 -35.59 -0.51
N ILE A 151 27.93 -35.18 -1.78
CA ILE A 151 26.86 -34.32 -2.33
C ILE A 151 25.48 -34.92 -2.17
N ASN A 152 25.39 -36.25 -2.15
CA ASN A 152 24.16 -36.98 -1.88
C ASN A 152 23.53 -36.64 -0.51
N THR A 153 24.28 -36.03 0.41
CA THR A 153 23.80 -35.61 1.74
C THR A 153 23.30 -34.17 1.78
N LEU A 154 23.61 -33.33 0.78
CA LEU A 154 23.18 -31.92 0.75
C LEU A 154 21.63 -31.76 0.72
N PRO A 155 20.87 -32.53 -0.08
CA PRO A 155 19.41 -32.50 -0.04
C PRO A 155 18.84 -32.86 1.33
N PHE A 156 19.49 -33.79 2.06
CA PHE A 156 19.08 -34.16 3.42
C PHE A 156 19.21 -32.97 4.38
N PHE A 157 20.34 -32.25 4.36
CA PHE A 157 20.52 -31.07 5.21
C PHE A 157 19.56 -29.93 4.88
N HIS A 158 19.23 -29.73 3.60
CA HIS A 158 18.24 -28.74 3.18
C HIS A 158 16.83 -29.12 3.65
N ASN A 159 16.40 -30.36 3.43
CA ASN A 159 15.09 -30.83 3.89
C ASN A 159 14.96 -30.79 5.42
N PHE A 160 16.03 -31.14 6.15
CA PHE A 160 16.10 -30.97 7.59
C PHE A 160 15.95 -29.49 7.99
N GLY A 161 16.64 -28.59 7.28
CA GLY A 161 16.53 -27.15 7.52
C GLY A 161 15.15 -26.57 7.24
N THR A 162 14.50 -27.03 6.17
CA THR A 162 13.12 -26.67 5.85
C THR A 162 12.15 -27.16 6.93
N ALA A 163 12.31 -28.40 7.41
CA ALA A 163 11.47 -28.95 8.48
C ALA A 163 11.62 -28.19 9.80
N VAL A 164 12.86 -27.92 10.22
CA VAL A 164 13.15 -27.13 11.44
C VAL A 164 12.60 -25.71 11.30
N THR A 165 12.79 -25.07 10.14
CA THR A 165 12.25 -23.73 9.87
C THR A 165 10.72 -23.72 9.94
N GLY A 166 10.06 -24.69 9.28
CA GLY A 166 8.61 -24.82 9.30
C GLY A 166 8.05 -25.02 10.72
N PHE A 167 8.70 -25.85 11.53
CA PHE A 167 8.32 -26.05 12.92
C PHE A 167 8.50 -24.77 13.76
N ASN A 168 9.59 -24.03 13.57
CA ASN A 168 9.82 -22.75 14.26
C ASN A 168 8.78 -21.70 13.87
N VAL A 169 8.40 -21.61 12.59
CA VAL A 169 7.32 -20.72 12.12
C VAL A 169 5.99 -21.13 12.74
N PHE A 170 5.69 -22.42 12.82
CA PHE A 170 4.48 -22.91 13.47
C PHE A 170 4.43 -22.53 14.96
N LEU A 171 5.52 -22.79 15.71
CA LEU A 171 5.62 -22.37 17.11
C LEU A 171 5.46 -20.86 17.27
N TYR A 172 6.08 -20.08 16.40
CA TYR A 172 5.95 -18.62 16.40
C TYR A 172 4.48 -18.17 16.22
N ILE A 173 3.77 -18.74 15.25
CA ILE A 173 2.35 -18.44 15.02
C ILE A 173 1.54 -18.80 16.27
N THR A 174 1.73 -19.98 16.85
CA THR A 174 1.00 -20.40 18.06
C THR A 174 1.27 -19.49 19.26
N TYR A 175 2.50 -18.98 19.39
CA TYR A 175 2.86 -18.02 20.44
C TYR A 175 2.21 -16.64 20.21
N GLN A 176 1.98 -16.25 18.95
CA GLN A 176 1.38 -14.97 18.61
C GLN A 176 -0.15 -14.95 18.77
N ILE A 177 -0.84 -16.10 18.66
CA ILE A 177 -2.30 -16.21 18.76
C ILE A 177 -2.87 -15.54 20.03
N PRO A 178 -2.38 -15.82 21.25
CA PRO A 178 -2.89 -15.18 22.47
C PRO A 178 -2.79 -13.65 22.42
N THR A 179 -1.68 -13.12 21.91
CA THR A 179 -1.46 -11.67 21.77
C THR A 179 -2.50 -11.03 20.84
N ILE A 180 -2.84 -11.70 19.74
CA ILE A 180 -3.87 -11.24 18.79
C ILE A 180 -5.26 -11.29 19.44
N VAL A 181 -5.57 -12.38 20.16
CA VAL A 181 -6.85 -12.55 20.87
C VAL A 181 -7.01 -11.48 21.96
N ASP A 182 -5.98 -11.22 22.74
CA ASP A 182 -6.00 -10.18 23.78
C ASP A 182 -6.18 -8.78 23.17
N CYS A 183 -5.49 -8.48 22.06
CA CYS A 183 -5.66 -7.23 21.35
C CYS A 183 -7.08 -7.08 20.79
N ALA A 184 -7.65 -8.14 20.21
CA ALA A 184 -9.01 -8.14 19.69
C ALA A 184 -10.03 -7.93 20.81
N LYS A 185 -9.83 -8.59 21.96
CA LYS A 185 -10.66 -8.42 23.15
C LYS A 185 -10.59 -6.98 23.68
N LEU A 186 -9.41 -6.39 23.78
CA LEU A 186 -9.25 -5.00 24.21
C LEU A 186 -9.92 -4.01 23.25
N ALA A 187 -9.75 -4.20 21.94
CA ALA A 187 -10.40 -3.36 20.93
C ALA A 187 -11.93 -3.50 20.96
N TYR A 188 -12.44 -4.71 21.18
CA TYR A 188 -13.87 -4.95 21.33
C TYR A 188 -14.43 -4.27 22.57
N LEU A 189 -13.75 -4.41 23.73
CA LEU A 189 -14.17 -3.76 24.97
C LEU A 189 -14.15 -2.24 24.84
N ASP A 190 -13.12 -1.67 24.21
CA ASP A 190 -13.03 -0.23 23.93
C ASP A 190 -14.16 0.26 23.00
N ALA A 191 -14.52 -0.53 21.99
CA ALA A 191 -15.64 -0.20 21.11
C ALA A 191 -16.99 -0.24 21.85
N VAL A 192 -17.20 -1.24 22.71
CA VAL A 192 -18.42 -1.36 23.52
C VAL A 192 -18.52 -0.21 24.53
N THR A 193 -17.44 0.11 25.26
CA THR A 193 -17.46 1.20 26.24
C THR A 193 -17.73 2.56 25.58
N VAL A 194 -17.15 2.84 24.42
CA VAL A 194 -17.43 4.06 23.64
C VAL A 194 -18.89 4.09 23.16
N THR A 195 -19.44 2.94 22.78
CA THR A 195 -20.83 2.82 22.34
C THR A 195 -21.81 3.07 23.49
N GLU A 196 -21.54 2.52 24.67
CA GLU A 196 -22.38 2.70 25.86
C GLU A 196 -22.33 4.14 26.39
N THR A 197 -21.17 4.79 26.33
CA THR A 197 -20.97 6.14 26.90
C THR A 197 -21.40 7.27 25.96
N PHE A 198 -21.23 7.12 24.66
CA PHE A 198 -21.45 8.21 23.69
C PHE A 198 -22.37 7.83 22.52
N GLY A 199 -22.91 6.61 22.53
CA GLY A 199 -23.75 6.09 21.47
C GLY A 199 -22.99 5.68 20.21
N LEU A 200 -23.69 4.95 19.33
CA LEU A 200 -23.15 4.46 18.04
C LEU A 200 -22.67 5.59 17.13
N GLY A 201 -23.30 6.76 17.19
CA GLY A 201 -22.93 7.91 16.36
C GLY A 201 -21.49 8.38 16.62
N ARG A 202 -21.04 8.41 17.88
CA ARG A 202 -19.67 8.81 18.18
C ARG A 202 -18.65 7.75 17.76
N LEU A 203 -18.97 6.46 17.93
CA LEU A 203 -18.14 5.38 17.39
C LEU A 203 -17.98 5.52 15.87
N PHE A 204 -19.07 5.78 15.16
CA PHE A 204 -19.04 6.03 13.72
C PHE A 204 -18.14 7.22 13.36
N ILE A 205 -18.26 8.35 14.07
CA ILE A 205 -17.40 9.52 13.84
C ILE A 205 -15.92 9.20 14.08
N ILE A 206 -15.59 8.44 15.13
CA ILE A 206 -14.21 8.04 15.43
C ILE A 206 -13.66 7.13 14.33
N LEU A 207 -14.45 6.13 13.90
CA LEU A 207 -14.08 5.24 12.81
C LEU A 207 -13.93 6.00 11.50
N TRP A 208 -14.84 6.91 11.21
CA TRP A 208 -14.81 7.77 10.04
C TRP A 208 -13.57 8.66 10.03
N ASN A 209 -13.23 9.29 11.16
CA ASN A 209 -12.02 10.11 11.28
C ASN A 209 -10.73 9.29 11.18
N LYS A 210 -10.73 8.02 11.61
CA LYS A 210 -9.59 7.11 11.44
C LYS A 210 -9.43 6.63 9.99
N LEU A 211 -10.54 6.38 9.30
CA LEU A 211 -10.56 5.91 7.92
C LEU A 211 -10.28 7.05 6.94
N PHE A 212 -10.91 8.20 7.17
CA PHE A 212 -10.89 9.36 6.28
C PHE A 212 -9.81 10.35 6.68
N VAL A 213 -8.55 9.95 6.50
CA VAL A 213 -7.41 10.86 6.64
C VAL A 213 -7.03 11.37 5.24
N PRO A 214 -7.26 12.67 4.92
CA PRO A 214 -7.06 13.19 3.57
C PRO A 214 -5.65 12.97 3.01
N THR A 215 -4.64 12.93 3.87
CA THR A 215 -3.24 12.68 3.46
C THR A 215 -3.02 11.27 2.90
N HIS A 216 -3.76 10.25 3.36
CA HIS A 216 -3.69 8.89 2.80
C HIS A 216 -4.20 8.86 1.36
N PHE A 217 -5.33 9.53 1.11
CA PHE A 217 -5.95 9.64 -0.21
C PHE A 217 -5.09 10.43 -1.19
N ALA A 218 -4.47 11.53 -0.75
CA ALA A 218 -3.58 12.32 -1.61
C ALA A 218 -2.33 11.55 -2.04
N LEU A 219 -1.69 10.82 -1.12
CA LEU A 219 -0.52 9.98 -1.45
C LEU A 219 -0.90 8.83 -2.39
N PHE A 220 -2.02 8.16 -2.09
CA PHE A 220 -2.58 7.11 -2.95
C PHE A 220 -2.85 7.62 -4.38
N TRP A 221 -3.54 8.76 -4.49
CA TRP A 221 -3.82 9.41 -5.77
C TRP A 221 -2.55 9.75 -6.54
N LEU A 222 -1.53 10.31 -5.86
CA LEU A 222 -0.27 10.68 -6.50
C LEU A 222 0.42 9.46 -7.12
N ILE A 223 0.52 8.35 -6.37
CA ILE A 223 1.14 7.11 -6.86
C ILE A 223 0.37 6.59 -8.08
N GLU A 224 -0.96 6.51 -7.99
CA GLU A 224 -1.80 6.01 -9.07
C GLU A 224 -1.76 6.93 -10.31
N PHE A 225 -1.69 8.25 -10.09
CA PHE A 225 -1.52 9.24 -11.15
C PHE A 225 -0.24 9.02 -11.92
N PHE A 226 0.91 8.85 -11.25
CA PHE A 226 2.18 8.61 -11.94
C PHE A 226 2.18 7.27 -12.70
N VAL A 227 1.64 6.21 -12.11
CA VAL A 227 1.55 4.90 -12.77
C VAL A 227 0.70 5.00 -14.05
N LYS A 228 -0.49 5.63 -13.97
CA LYS A 228 -1.38 5.82 -15.13
C LYS A 228 -0.82 6.80 -16.15
N LEU A 229 -0.10 7.83 -15.71
CA LEU A 229 0.57 8.80 -16.59
C LEU A 229 1.63 8.11 -17.44
N ILE A 230 2.54 7.34 -16.83
CA ILE A 230 3.60 6.61 -17.54
C ILE A 230 2.98 5.61 -18.53
N GLY A 231 1.95 4.87 -18.11
CA GLY A 231 1.23 3.94 -18.98
C GLY A 231 0.59 4.64 -20.19
N THR A 232 -0.05 5.80 -19.96
CA THR A 232 -0.72 6.58 -21.01
C THR A 232 0.31 7.21 -21.96
N MET A 233 1.42 7.74 -21.44
CA MET A 233 2.52 8.27 -22.26
C MET A 233 3.05 7.20 -23.22
N TYR A 234 3.30 5.99 -22.71
CA TYR A 234 3.78 4.88 -23.55
C TYR A 234 2.77 4.46 -24.62
N GLN A 235 1.47 4.48 -24.30
CA GLN A 235 0.43 4.15 -25.28
C GLN A 235 0.24 5.23 -26.35
N MET A 236 0.32 6.51 -25.98
CA MET A 236 0.13 7.66 -26.88
C MET A 236 1.35 7.92 -27.77
N ASP A 237 2.55 7.62 -27.30
CA ASP A 237 3.78 7.65 -28.12
C ASP A 237 3.67 6.71 -29.32
N ARG A 238 3.08 5.52 -29.11
CA ARG A 238 2.79 4.57 -30.21
C ARG A 238 1.72 5.04 -31.19
N MET A 239 0.86 5.98 -30.81
CA MET A 239 -0.23 6.51 -31.64
C MET A 239 0.12 7.84 -32.34
N ALA A 240 1.37 8.32 -32.23
CA ALA A 240 1.85 9.58 -32.81
C ALA A 240 1.06 10.84 -32.38
N TRP A 241 0.38 10.79 -31.23
CA TRP A 241 -0.34 11.94 -30.64
C TRP A 241 0.53 12.71 -29.62
N SER A 242 1.85 12.66 -29.78
CA SER A 242 2.84 13.18 -28.81
C SER A 242 2.71 14.69 -28.53
N ASN A 243 2.12 15.46 -29.45
CA ASN A 243 2.04 16.92 -29.34
C ASN A 243 0.88 17.43 -28.46
N GLU A 244 -0.09 16.59 -28.11
CA GLU A 244 -1.28 17.00 -27.36
C GLU A 244 -1.17 16.65 -25.87
N TRP A 245 -0.22 17.28 -25.17
CA TRP A 245 0.06 17.05 -23.75
C TRP A 245 -1.18 17.18 -22.84
N TYR A 246 -2.10 18.08 -23.20
CA TYR A 246 -3.35 18.30 -22.46
C TYR A 246 -4.29 17.09 -22.54
N LEU A 247 -4.34 16.38 -23.68
CA LEU A 247 -5.13 15.16 -23.82
C LEU A 247 -4.53 14.02 -22.99
N ILE A 248 -3.20 13.94 -22.87
CA ILE A 248 -2.52 12.94 -22.04
C ILE A 248 -2.92 13.12 -20.58
N ILE A 249 -2.88 14.35 -20.07
CA ILE A 249 -3.28 14.67 -18.69
C ILE A 249 -4.77 14.38 -18.48
N LEU A 250 -5.64 14.86 -19.38
CA LEU A 250 -7.07 14.67 -19.25
C LEU A 250 -7.44 13.17 -19.26
N THR A 251 -6.81 12.39 -20.15
CA THR A 251 -6.97 10.93 -20.24
C THR A 251 -6.55 10.25 -18.95
N THR A 252 -5.43 10.71 -18.38
CA THR A 252 -4.93 10.20 -17.10
C THR A 252 -5.91 10.49 -15.97
N ILE A 253 -6.37 11.72 -15.78
CA ILE A 253 -7.31 12.09 -14.70
C ILE A 253 -8.65 11.35 -14.86
N SER A 254 -9.17 11.23 -16.08
CA SER A 254 -10.38 10.44 -16.35
C SER A 254 -10.20 8.96 -16.04
N SER A 255 -9.04 8.39 -16.38
CA SER A 255 -8.75 7.00 -16.07
C SER A 255 -8.63 6.74 -14.56
N ILE A 256 -8.21 7.74 -13.78
CA ILE A 256 -8.18 7.67 -12.32
C ILE A 256 -9.59 7.69 -11.76
N CYS A 257 -10.51 8.50 -12.28
CA CYS A 257 -11.90 8.61 -11.81
C CYS A 257 -12.81 7.39 -12.11
N ALA A 258 -12.25 6.19 -12.20
CA ALA A 258 -12.96 4.95 -12.53
C ALA A 258 -13.57 4.23 -11.31
N SER A 259 -13.21 4.61 -10.09
CA SER A 259 -13.74 4.02 -8.86
C SER A 259 -14.15 5.11 -7.86
N PRO A 260 -15.03 4.81 -6.89
CA PRO A 260 -15.41 5.78 -5.86
C PRO A 260 -14.23 6.16 -4.97
N VAL A 261 -13.30 5.23 -4.70
CA VAL A 261 -12.11 5.49 -3.88
C VAL A 261 -11.19 6.48 -4.58
N THR A 262 -10.93 6.28 -5.86
CA THR A 262 -10.06 7.15 -6.65
C THR A 262 -10.71 8.48 -6.99
N LEU A 263 -12.04 8.53 -7.09
CA LEU A 263 -12.80 9.78 -7.22
C LEU A 263 -12.67 10.64 -5.96
N VAL A 264 -12.86 10.05 -4.78
CA VAL A 264 -12.62 10.71 -3.49
C VAL A 264 -11.17 11.18 -3.40
N ALA A 265 -10.23 10.32 -3.81
CA ALA A 265 -8.81 10.67 -3.81
C ALA A 265 -8.49 11.85 -4.76
N THR A 266 -9.15 11.91 -5.92
CA THR A 266 -9.05 13.03 -6.87
C THR A 266 -9.63 14.31 -6.27
N SER A 267 -10.80 14.24 -5.62
CA SER A 267 -11.42 15.37 -4.92
C SER A 267 -10.52 15.93 -3.82
N VAL A 268 -9.96 15.08 -2.97
CA VAL A 268 -9.02 15.48 -1.90
C VAL A 268 -7.76 16.10 -2.50
N SER A 269 -7.22 15.53 -3.58
CA SER A 269 -6.04 16.07 -4.26
C SER A 269 -6.31 17.44 -4.88
N VAL A 270 -7.49 17.64 -5.47
CA VAL A 270 -7.94 18.94 -5.97
C VAL A 270 -8.10 19.94 -4.82
N SER A 271 -8.62 19.53 -3.65
CA SER A 271 -8.66 20.42 -2.49
C SER A 271 -7.28 20.89 -2.03
N TYR A 272 -6.30 19.97 -1.96
CA TYR A 272 -4.93 20.35 -1.62
C TYR A 272 -4.28 21.25 -2.67
N LEU A 273 -4.56 21.01 -3.96
CA LEU A 273 -4.07 21.85 -5.05
C LEU A 273 -4.68 23.25 -4.99
N SER A 274 -5.99 23.36 -4.77
CA SER A 274 -6.70 24.63 -4.59
C SER A 274 -6.16 25.39 -3.38
N PHE A 275 -5.97 24.72 -2.25
CA PHE A 275 -5.34 25.31 -1.07
C PHE A 275 -3.93 25.85 -1.39
N PHE A 276 -3.11 25.06 -2.08
CA PHE A 276 -1.78 25.48 -2.49
C PHE A 276 -1.81 26.73 -3.40
N ILE A 277 -2.75 26.79 -4.36
CA ILE A 277 -2.92 27.94 -5.25
C ILE A 277 -3.37 29.18 -4.47
N LEU A 278 -4.33 29.04 -3.56
CA LEU A 278 -4.83 30.14 -2.73
C LEU A 278 -3.74 30.66 -1.77
N CYS A 279 -2.98 29.76 -1.14
CA CYS A 279 -1.81 30.13 -0.34
C CYS A 279 -0.74 30.84 -1.17
N SER A 280 -0.45 30.35 -2.38
CA SER A 280 0.51 30.98 -3.30
C SER A 280 0.05 32.38 -3.70
N THR A 281 -1.25 32.57 -3.93
CA THR A 281 -1.85 33.86 -4.25
C THR A 281 -1.71 34.85 -3.08
N ARG A 282 -1.98 34.40 -1.85
CA ARG A 282 -1.78 35.21 -0.64
C ARG A 282 -0.31 35.58 -0.43
N ALA A 283 0.59 34.61 -0.60
CA ALA A 283 2.02 34.85 -0.47
C ALA A 283 2.53 35.88 -1.50
N TYR A 284 1.99 35.85 -2.72
CA TYR A 284 2.31 36.82 -3.77
C TYR A 284 1.79 38.23 -3.44
N LEU A 285 0.57 38.36 -2.91
CA LEU A 285 -0.08 39.65 -2.65
C LEU A 285 0.34 40.32 -1.33
N GLN A 286 0.49 39.54 -0.26
CA GLN A 286 0.67 40.03 1.12
C GLN A 286 2.08 39.74 1.68
N GLY A 287 2.91 38.97 0.96
CA GLY A 287 4.22 38.53 1.42
C GLY A 287 4.15 37.31 2.35
N TYR A 288 5.33 36.84 2.80
CA TYR A 288 5.48 35.59 3.55
C TYR A 288 4.80 35.57 4.94
N SER A 289 4.48 36.74 5.51
CA SER A 289 3.84 36.84 6.83
C SER A 289 2.37 36.43 6.84
N ALA A 290 1.72 36.35 5.68
CA ALA A 290 0.30 35.99 5.55
C ALA A 290 0.03 34.47 5.59
N PHE A 291 1.06 33.62 5.64
CA PHE A 291 0.90 32.15 5.70
C PHE A 291 0.18 31.67 6.95
N PHE A 292 0.26 32.41 8.06
CA PHE A 292 -0.20 31.94 9.38
C PHE A 292 -1.63 32.36 9.73
N HIS A 293 -2.32 33.12 8.87
CA HIS A 293 -3.73 33.47 9.10
C HIS A 293 -4.63 32.40 8.48
N ASP A 294 -4.87 31.34 9.26
CA ASP A 294 -5.78 30.24 8.95
C ASP A 294 -7.23 30.73 8.92
N ASN A 295 -7.65 31.28 7.78
CA ASN A 295 -9.07 31.52 7.51
C ASN A 295 -9.68 30.23 6.91
N PRO A 296 -10.55 29.50 7.65
CA PRO A 296 -11.09 28.20 7.21
C PRO A 296 -11.97 28.30 5.95
N MET A 297 -12.47 29.51 5.64
CA MET A 297 -13.35 29.77 4.51
C MET A 297 -12.69 29.57 3.14
N HIS A 298 -11.36 29.64 3.04
CA HIS A 298 -10.62 29.48 1.76
C HIS A 298 -9.62 28.32 1.81
N SER A 299 -10.02 27.20 2.43
CA SER A 299 -9.14 26.05 2.68
C SER A 299 -9.03 25.09 1.48
N GLY A 300 -9.56 25.43 0.31
CA GLY A 300 -9.60 24.56 -0.87
C GLY A 300 -10.62 23.41 -0.78
N TRP A 301 -11.28 23.23 0.37
CA TRP A 301 -12.27 22.17 0.60
C TRP A 301 -13.51 22.32 -0.28
N THR A 302 -13.91 23.56 -0.56
CA THR A 302 -15.04 23.90 -1.43
C THR A 302 -14.86 23.35 -2.85
N GLU A 303 -13.68 23.48 -3.42
CA GLU A 303 -13.35 23.06 -4.78
C GLU A 303 -13.30 21.54 -4.91
N GLY A 304 -12.77 20.84 -3.90
CA GLY A 304 -12.78 19.37 -3.89
C GLY A 304 -14.18 18.81 -3.65
N LEU A 305 -14.95 19.37 -2.72
CA LEU A 305 -16.32 18.93 -2.45
C LEU A 305 -17.24 19.15 -3.66
N THR A 306 -17.12 20.28 -4.35
CA THR A 306 -17.86 20.53 -5.59
C THR A 306 -17.52 19.51 -6.68
N LEU A 307 -16.23 19.17 -6.87
CA LEU A 307 -15.82 18.10 -7.78
C LEU A 307 -16.49 16.77 -7.41
N MET A 308 -16.47 16.40 -6.14
CA MET A 308 -17.03 15.13 -5.66
C MET A 308 -18.54 15.06 -5.88
N LEU A 309 -19.26 16.11 -5.51
CA LEU A 309 -20.72 16.18 -5.65
C LEU A 309 -21.16 16.13 -7.11
N LEU A 310 -20.53 16.93 -7.99
CA LEU A 310 -20.85 16.93 -9.41
C LEU A 310 -20.52 15.58 -10.07
N SER A 311 -19.40 14.97 -9.70
CA SER A 311 -19.00 13.66 -10.22
C SER A 311 -19.95 12.55 -9.79
N PHE A 312 -20.46 12.61 -8.56
CA PHE A 312 -21.48 11.69 -8.08
C PHE A 312 -22.82 11.91 -8.78
N GLN A 313 -23.27 13.17 -8.87
CA GLN A 313 -24.53 13.53 -9.52
C GLN A 313 -24.58 13.15 -11.00
N THR A 314 -23.46 13.25 -11.70
CA THR A 314 -23.35 12.92 -13.14
C THR A 314 -23.19 11.42 -13.42
N GLY A 315 -23.02 10.59 -12.37
CA GLY A 315 -22.76 9.16 -12.55
C GLY A 315 -21.41 8.88 -13.23
N LEU A 316 -20.42 9.75 -13.03
CA LEU A 316 -19.13 9.76 -13.76
C LEU A 316 -18.43 8.39 -13.79
N ILE A 317 -18.57 7.62 -12.71
CA ILE A 317 -17.95 6.29 -12.52
C ILE A 317 -18.50 5.26 -13.51
N GLU A 318 -19.78 5.32 -13.86
CA GLU A 318 -20.46 4.33 -14.71
C GLU A 318 -20.31 4.62 -16.22
N MET A 319 -19.77 5.79 -16.56
CA MET A 319 -19.66 6.24 -17.94
C MET A 319 -18.49 5.57 -18.68
N LYS A 320 -18.68 5.33 -19.99
CA LYS A 320 -17.59 4.90 -20.89
C LYS A 320 -16.51 5.98 -20.95
N MET A 321 -15.23 5.57 -21.09
CA MET A 321 -14.06 6.46 -21.07
C MET A 321 -14.23 7.77 -21.86
N ARG A 322 -14.73 7.71 -23.10
CA ARG A 322 -14.93 8.90 -23.95
C ARG A 322 -15.95 9.90 -23.39
N ALA A 323 -17.07 9.40 -22.87
CA ALA A 323 -18.10 10.25 -22.26
C ALA A 323 -17.61 10.80 -20.90
N ARG A 324 -16.92 9.95 -20.13
CA ARG A 324 -16.32 10.32 -18.84
C ARG A 324 -15.31 11.46 -18.98
N MET A 325 -14.46 11.40 -20.02
CA MET A 325 -13.53 12.47 -20.38
C MET A 325 -14.24 13.81 -20.57
N ALA A 326 -15.29 13.84 -21.39
CA ALA A 326 -16.02 15.07 -21.69
C ALA A 326 -16.71 15.66 -20.44
N VAL A 327 -17.38 14.83 -19.64
CA VAL A 327 -18.03 15.27 -18.40
C VAL A 327 -17.00 15.75 -17.38
N LEU A 328 -15.88 15.04 -17.22
CA LEU A 328 -14.81 15.45 -16.33
C LEU A 328 -14.22 16.80 -16.73
N THR A 329 -14.05 17.09 -18.03
CA THR A 329 -13.62 18.41 -18.50
C THR A 329 -14.58 19.51 -18.04
N ILE A 330 -15.90 19.28 -18.14
CA ILE A 330 -16.91 20.23 -17.67
C ILE A 330 -16.81 20.43 -16.15
N ILE A 331 -16.66 19.35 -15.39
CA ILE A 331 -16.52 19.42 -13.93
C ILE A 331 -15.24 20.19 -13.55
N LEU A 332 -14.10 19.89 -14.18
CA LEU A 332 -12.85 20.60 -13.95
C LEU A 332 -12.95 22.07 -14.33
N PHE A 333 -13.69 22.41 -15.38
CA PHE A 333 -13.96 23.81 -15.74
C PHE A 333 -14.76 24.54 -14.67
N ILE A 334 -15.81 23.92 -14.12
CA ILE A 334 -16.61 24.49 -13.02
C ILE A 334 -15.74 24.71 -11.78
N VAL A 335 -14.92 23.71 -11.42
CA VAL A 335 -14.03 23.78 -10.26
C VAL A 335 -12.96 24.87 -10.45
N LEU A 336 -12.38 24.97 -11.65
CA LEU A 336 -11.43 26.02 -11.99
C LEU A 336 -12.07 27.42 -11.91
N SER A 337 -13.30 27.57 -12.40
CA SER A 337 -14.06 28.82 -12.28
C SER A 337 -14.31 29.19 -10.80
N SER A 338 -14.65 28.20 -9.96
CA SER A 338 -14.81 28.41 -8.52
C SER A 338 -13.50 28.82 -7.86
N LEU A 339 -12.37 28.20 -8.23
CA LEU A 339 -11.05 28.54 -7.71
C LEU A 339 -10.63 29.97 -8.10
N LEU A 340 -10.88 30.37 -9.34
CA LEU A 340 -10.62 31.73 -9.82
C LEU A 340 -11.45 32.76 -9.05
N GLN A 341 -12.72 32.45 -8.76
CA GLN A 341 -13.56 33.30 -7.91
C GLN A 341 -12.96 33.45 -6.50
N SER A 342 -12.54 32.35 -5.88
CA SER A 342 -11.85 32.35 -4.57
C SER A 342 -10.55 33.18 -4.61
N MET A 343 -9.80 33.13 -5.70
CA MET A 343 -8.59 33.96 -5.89
C MET A 343 -8.91 35.45 -6.03
N LEU A 344 -9.97 35.79 -6.78
CA LEU A 344 -10.44 37.16 -6.97
C LEU A 344 -10.88 37.80 -5.65
N GLU A 345 -11.64 37.06 -4.84
CA GLU A 345 -12.11 37.51 -3.52
C GLU A 345 -10.94 37.81 -2.56
N ILE A 346 -9.85 37.05 -2.66
CA ILE A 346 -8.61 37.31 -1.89
C ILE A 346 -7.86 38.53 -2.44
N ALA A 347 -7.87 38.74 -3.76
CA ALA A 347 -7.14 39.81 -4.41
C ALA A 347 -7.81 41.19 -4.27
N GLU A 348 -9.14 41.23 -4.32
CA GLU A 348 -9.96 42.44 -4.27
C GLU A 348 -9.61 43.40 -3.11
N PRO A 349 -9.52 42.98 -1.83
CA PRO A 349 -9.19 43.91 -0.75
C PRO A 349 -7.76 44.46 -0.82
N VAL A 350 -6.82 43.73 -1.42
CA VAL A 350 -5.43 44.20 -1.58
C VAL A 350 -5.31 45.23 -2.70
N VAL A 351 -6.09 45.04 -3.77
CA VAL A 351 -6.12 45.96 -4.91
C VAL A 351 -6.88 47.24 -4.58
N LEU A 352 -7.99 47.15 -3.83
CA LEU A 352 -8.78 48.30 -3.40
C LEU A 352 -8.19 49.06 -2.18
N GLY A 353 -7.30 48.41 -1.42
CA GLY A 353 -6.60 48.98 -0.27
C GLY A 353 -5.30 49.73 -0.62
N ARG A 354 -4.90 49.73 -1.89
CA ARG A 354 -3.85 50.59 -2.46
C ARG A 354 -4.51 51.62 -3.38
#